data_AF-A0A9P6GNI1-F1
#
_entry.id   AF-A0A9P6GNI1-F1
#
_cell.length_a   1.000
_cell.length_b   1.000
_cell.length_c   1.000
_cell.angle_alpha   90.00
_cell.angle_beta   90.00
_cell.angle_gamma   90.00
#
_symmetry.space_group_name_H-M   'P 1'
#
loop_
_entity.id
_entity.type
_entity.pdbx_description
1 polymer ?
#
loop_
_entity_poly.entity_id
_entity_poly.type
_entity_poly.pdbx_seq_one_letter_code
_entity_poly.pdbx_strand_id
1 'polypeptide(L)' 'MAKLILPLFLNLFVILGAASPAVPRDSSSCSGQYRCKDNLSGIEICDLHGWHTAATCKNATCIINVGNGIPYCNDP' A
#
# COMPACT_ATOMS: atom_id res chain seq x y z
N MET A 1 -36.13 33.28 -28.39
CA MET A 1 -36.56 31.88 -28.11
C MET A 1 -35.99 31.08 -29.28
N ALA A 2 -34.94 30.27 -29.14
CA ALA A 2 -34.84 29.08 -28.30
C ALA A 2 -33.46 28.93 -27.65
N LYS A 3 -33.49 28.25 -26.51
CA LYS A 3 -32.41 27.89 -25.59
C LYS A 3 -32.29 26.36 -25.66
N LEU A 4 -31.10 25.84 -25.37
CA LEU A 4 -30.72 24.42 -25.27
C LEU A 4 -30.62 23.73 -26.65
N ILE A 5 -29.66 22.83 -26.92
CA ILE A 5 -29.10 21.78 -26.07
C ILE A 5 -27.64 21.53 -26.53
N LEU A 6 -26.85 20.93 -25.64
CA LEU A 6 -25.56 20.24 -25.85
C LEU A 6 -24.31 21.09 -25.55
N PRO A 7 -23.74 20.88 -24.35
CA PRO A 7 -22.65 19.92 -24.31
C PRO A 7 -22.86 18.92 -23.15
N LEU A 8 -23.53 17.81 -23.44
CA LEU A 8 -23.74 16.70 -22.49
C LEU A 8 -22.61 15.66 -22.56
N PHE A 9 -21.36 16.07 -22.79
CA PHE A 9 -20.22 15.14 -22.87
C PHE A 9 -18.94 15.66 -22.19
N LEU A 10 -19.05 16.68 -21.34
CA LEU A 10 -17.92 17.21 -20.57
C LEU A 10 -17.85 16.63 -19.14
N ASN A 11 -18.15 15.34 -18.98
CA ASN A 11 -18.03 14.62 -17.70
C ASN A 11 -17.29 13.29 -17.88
N LEU A 12 -16.22 13.32 -18.67
CA LEU A 12 -15.21 12.27 -18.61
C LEU A 12 -14.18 12.62 -17.53
N PHE A 13 -14.65 12.74 -16.28
CA PHE A 13 -13.83 12.62 -15.08
C PHE A 13 -13.46 11.13 -14.95
N VAL A 14 -12.64 10.62 -15.87
CA VAL A 14 -11.95 9.35 -15.66
C VAL A 14 -10.87 9.68 -14.66
N ILE A 15 -11.16 9.32 -13.42
CA ILE A 15 -10.24 9.28 -12.30
C ILE A 15 -9.11 8.34 -12.71
N LEU A 16 -8.05 8.88 -13.31
CA LEU A 16 -6.78 8.18 -13.39
C LEU A 16 -6.30 8.04 -11.93
N GLY A 17 -6.61 6.90 -11.33
CA GLY A 17 -6.01 6.48 -10.09
C GLY A 17 -4.50 6.60 -10.25
N ALA A 18 -3.90 7.48 -9.45
CA ALA A 18 -2.46 7.55 -9.31
C ALA A 18 -1.99 6.22 -8.73
N ALA A 19 -1.66 5.26 -9.59
CA ALA A 19 -0.81 4.15 -9.21
C ALA A 19 0.55 4.76 -8.89
N SER A 20 0.81 5.02 -7.61
CA SER A 20 2.13 5.41 -7.15
C SER A 20 3.12 4.35 -7.66
N PRO A 21 4.22 4.76 -8.33
CA PRO A 21 5.23 3.81 -8.76
C PRO A 21 5.72 3.09 -7.50
N ALA A 22 5.59 1.77 -7.49
CA ALA A 22 6.21 0.94 -6.48
C ALA A 22 7.71 1.18 -6.60
N VAL A 23 8.28 1.95 -5.66
CA VAL A 23 9.72 2.12 -5.56
C VAL A 23 10.30 0.71 -5.51
N PRO A 24 11.18 0.31 -6.45
CA PRO A 24 11.85 -0.98 -6.36
C PRO A 24 12.63 -1.00 -5.06
N ARG A 25 12.10 -1.68 -4.05
CA ARG A 25 12.73 -1.78 -2.74
C ARG A 25 13.81 -2.85 -2.89
N ASP A 26 15.06 -2.40 -3.06
CA ASP A 26 16.26 -3.20 -3.28
C ASP A 26 16.14 -4.61 -2.67
N SER A 27 15.95 -5.60 -3.53
CA SER A 27 15.76 -7.02 -3.18
C SER A 27 17.06 -7.75 -2.86
N SER A 28 18.20 -7.10 -3.06
CA SER A 28 19.52 -7.73 -3.02
C SER A 28 20.08 -7.90 -1.60
N SER A 29 19.49 -7.30 -0.55
CA SER A 29 20.06 -7.36 0.82
C SER A 29 19.05 -7.35 1.97
N CYS A 30 17.80 -7.78 1.76
CA CYS A 30 16.78 -7.72 2.83
C CYS A 30 16.34 -9.07 3.39
N SER A 31 16.97 -10.19 3.01
CA SER A 31 16.53 -11.53 3.42
C SER A 31 16.45 -11.67 4.95
N GLY A 32 15.30 -12.12 5.45
CA GLY A 32 15.02 -12.30 6.87
C GLY A 32 14.58 -11.04 7.61
N GLN A 33 14.45 -9.90 6.92
CA GLN A 33 13.93 -8.68 7.52
C GLN A 33 12.39 -8.65 7.46
N TYR A 34 11.81 -8.06 8.50
CA TYR A 34 10.40 -7.77 8.60
C TYR A 34 10.18 -6.27 8.67
N ARG A 35 9.04 -5.81 8.15
CA ARG A 35 8.59 -4.42 8.33
C ARG A 35 7.07 -4.31 8.25
N CYS A 36 6.57 -3.14 8.62
CA CYS A 36 5.20 -2.77 8.30
C CYS A 36 5.08 -2.31 6.83
N LYS A 37 3.91 -2.57 6.23
CA LYS A 37 3.51 -1.85 5.02
C LYS A 37 3.45 -0.35 5.30
N ASP A 38 3.62 0.47 4.27
CA ASP A 38 3.62 1.93 4.40
C ASP A 38 2.29 2.49 4.90
N ASN A 39 1.19 1.82 4.54
CA ASN A 39 -0.16 2.14 5.01
C ASN A 39 -0.50 1.50 6.37
N LEU A 40 0.48 0.86 7.02
CA LEU A 40 0.34 0.14 8.30
C LEU A 40 -0.69 -0.99 8.30
N SER A 41 -1.18 -1.43 7.13
CA SER A 41 -2.27 -2.40 7.03
C SER A 41 -1.79 -3.86 6.99
N GLY A 42 -0.51 -4.11 7.28
CA GLY A 42 0.06 -5.44 7.19
C GLY A 42 1.56 -5.46 7.42
N ILE A 43 2.08 -6.68 7.44
CA ILE A 43 3.47 -7.00 7.68
C ILE A 43 4.06 -7.56 6.39
N GLU A 44 5.23 -7.08 6.03
CA GLU A 44 6.03 -7.61 4.93
C GLU A 44 7.24 -8.34 5.46
N ILE A 45 7.60 -9.43 4.79
CA ILE A 45 8.86 -10.14 4.95
C ILE A 45 9.64 -10.04 3.65
N CYS A 46 10.96 -9.95 3.74
CA CYS A 46 11.82 -10.09 2.58
C CYS A 46 12.53 -11.44 2.58
N ASP A 47 12.45 -12.14 1.44
CA ASP A 47 13.17 -13.37 1.16
C ASP A 47 13.98 -13.24 -0.14
N LEU A 48 14.39 -14.37 -0.73
CA LEU A 48 15.14 -14.41 -2.00
C LEU A 48 14.36 -13.82 -3.20
N HIS A 49 13.04 -13.68 -3.08
CA HIS A 49 12.16 -13.09 -4.09
C HIS A 49 11.84 -11.60 -3.82
N GLY A 50 12.36 -11.05 -2.70
CA GLY A 50 12.13 -9.69 -2.27
C GLY A 50 10.97 -9.57 -1.28
N TRP A 51 10.45 -8.34 -1.16
CA TRP A 51 9.40 -8.02 -0.20
C TRP A 51 8.04 -8.56 -0.63
N HIS A 52 7.39 -9.29 0.25
CA HIS A 52 6.02 -9.76 0.06
C HIS A 52 5.23 -9.74 1.37
N THR A 53 3.91 -9.80 1.27
CA THR A 53 3.03 -9.73 2.46
C THR A 53 3.07 -11.04 3.23
N ALA A 54 3.48 -10.97 4.50
CA ALA A 54 3.45 -12.10 5.42
C ALA A 54 2.13 -12.17 6.20
N ALA A 55 1.58 -11.01 6.56
CA ALA A 55 0.30 -10.91 7.27
C ALA A 55 -0.43 -9.60 6.92
N THR A 56 -1.75 -9.61 7.02
CA THR A 56 -2.61 -8.44 6.82
C THR A 56 -3.28 -8.10 8.15
N CYS A 57 -3.25 -6.83 8.53
CA CYS A 57 -3.92 -6.33 9.72
C CYS A 57 -5.37 -5.94 9.38
N LYS A 58 -6.27 -6.03 10.37
CA LYS A 58 -7.68 -5.63 10.20
C LYS A 58 -7.82 -4.14 9.92
N ASN A 59 -6.94 -3.32 10.51
CA ASN A 59 -6.86 -1.87 10.32
C ASN A 59 -5.40 -1.42 10.10
N ALA A 60 -5.15 -0.12 9.95
CA ALA A 60 -3.81 0.47 9.87
C ALA A 60 -3.10 0.46 11.25
N THR A 61 -2.80 -0.74 11.76
CA THR A 61 -2.40 -1.02 13.15
C THR A 61 -1.07 -1.77 13.26
N CYS A 62 -0.28 -1.84 12.19
CA CYS A 62 1.03 -2.47 12.25
C CYS A 62 2.01 -1.66 13.12
N ILE A 63 2.65 -2.31 14.09
CA ILE A 63 3.60 -1.71 15.04
C ILE A 63 4.88 -2.51 15.04
N ILE A 64 6.04 -1.83 15.04
CA ILE A 64 7.36 -2.47 15.21
C ILE A 64 7.59 -2.73 16.70
N ASN A 65 7.79 -4.00 17.08
CA ASN A 65 8.19 -4.33 18.44
C ASN A 65 9.63 -3.88 18.69
N VAL A 66 9.82 -2.97 19.65
CA VAL A 66 11.14 -2.39 19.97
C VAL A 66 12.11 -3.42 20.55
N GLY A 67 11.61 -4.51 21.16
CA GLY A 67 12.44 -5.52 21.81
C GLY A 67 13.16 -6.46 20.84
N ASN A 68 12.50 -6.84 19.74
CA ASN A 68 13.04 -7.80 18.77
C ASN A 68 13.05 -7.30 17.32
N GLY A 69 12.54 -6.09 17.06
CA GLY A 69 12.41 -5.51 15.72
C GLY A 69 11.35 -6.17 14.84
N ILE A 70 10.59 -7.15 15.36
CA ILE A 70 9.58 -7.88 14.59
C ILE A 70 8.23 -7.13 14.68
N PRO A 71 7.65 -6.72 13.54
CA PRO A 71 6.33 -6.08 13.53
C PRO A 71 5.22 -7.05 13.92
N TYR A 72 4.13 -6.49 14.45
CA TYR A 72 2.87 -7.20 14.74
C TYR A 72 1.66 -6.32 14.42
N CYS A 73 0.50 -6.94 14.17
CA CYS A 73 -0.77 -6.22 14.02
C CYS A 73 -1.40 -6.01 15.40
N ASN A 74 -1.61 -4.76 15.80
CA ASN A 74 -2.30 -4.41 17.04
C ASN A 74 -3.81 -4.21 16.77
N ASP A 75 -4.48 -5.29 16.36
CA ASP A 75 -5.90 -5.24 16.01
C ASP A 75 -6.79 -5.29 17.28
N PRO A 76 -7.68 -4.30 17.48
CA PRO A 76 -8.66 -4.31 18.56
C PRO A 76 -9.92 -5.13 18.24
#